data_AF-A0A494Y007-F1
#
_entry.id   AF-A0A494Y007-F1
#
_cell.length_a   1.000
_cell.length_b   1.000
_cell.length_c   1.000
_cell.angle_alpha   90.00
_cell.angle_beta   90.00
_cell.angle_gamma   90.00
#
_symmetry.space_group_name_H-M   'P 1'
#
loop_
_entity.id
_entity.type
_entity.pdbx_description
1 polymer ?
#
loop_
_entity_poly.entity_id
_entity_poly.type
_entity_poly.pdbx_seq_one_letter_code
_entity_poly.pdbx_strand_id
1 'polypeptide(L)'
;MKPDYHDMGMSITMGNELRKFVEDQLVKDLFYYYKFTGELRFDWSDSCVEGEDLNYLDGSLDRYSGIMIFNANDEPVADGLMDFEYLMKSDQLIIFWVYLDIIVDGKRIKAIEVEEDLLKHIKELIKECTESN
;
A
#
# COMPACT_ATOMS: atom_id res chain seq x y z
N MET A 1 6.59 -7.24 -17.60
CA MET A 1 7.16 -7.85 -16.38
C MET A 1 6.25 -9.01 -16.00
N LYS A 2 6.80 -10.10 -15.48
CA LYS A 2 5.99 -11.23 -15.00
C LYS A 2 5.96 -11.16 -13.47
N PRO A 3 4.79 -11.24 -12.82
CA PRO A 3 4.72 -11.17 -11.38
C PRO A 3 5.30 -12.41 -10.68
N ASP A 4 5.80 -12.25 -9.46
CA ASP A 4 6.15 -13.35 -8.54
C ASP A 4 5.39 -13.22 -7.21
N TYR A 5 4.24 -13.91 -7.13
CA TYR A 5 3.37 -13.88 -5.95
C TYR A 5 3.86 -14.73 -4.78
N HIS A 6 5.01 -15.42 -4.91
CA HIS A 6 5.55 -16.28 -3.88
C HIS A 6 6.80 -15.71 -3.22
N ASP A 7 7.60 -14.96 -3.98
CA ASP A 7 8.68 -14.17 -3.42
C ASP A 7 8.12 -12.93 -2.72
N MET A 8 8.38 -12.82 -1.42
CA MET A 8 7.89 -11.72 -0.60
C MET A 8 8.92 -10.57 -0.51
N GLY A 9 10.09 -10.69 -1.15
CA GLY A 9 11.15 -9.70 -1.08
C GLY A 9 11.51 -9.37 0.37
N MET A 10 11.76 -8.10 0.66
CA MET A 10 12.01 -7.66 2.04
C MET A 10 10.75 -7.59 2.91
N SER A 11 9.56 -7.64 2.31
CA SER A 11 8.30 -7.66 3.06
C SER A 11 8.00 -8.98 3.77
N ILE A 12 8.88 -9.98 3.69
CA ILE A 12 8.73 -11.31 4.30
C ILE A 12 8.53 -11.29 5.82
N THR A 13 8.85 -10.17 6.47
CA THR A 13 8.63 -9.93 7.90
C THR A 13 7.15 -9.78 8.26
N MET A 14 6.30 -9.40 7.30
CA MET A 14 4.86 -9.38 7.51
C MET A 14 4.31 -10.82 7.58
N GLY A 15 3.70 -11.14 8.72
CA GLY A 15 2.87 -12.32 8.88
C GLY A 15 1.64 -12.28 7.96
N ASN A 16 0.89 -13.39 7.91
CA ASN A 16 -0.23 -13.52 6.97
C ASN A 16 -1.39 -12.58 7.33
N GLU A 17 -1.65 -12.39 8.63
CA GLU A 17 -2.72 -11.49 9.08
C GLU A 17 -2.34 -10.03 8.82
N LEU A 18 -1.10 -9.65 9.13
CA LEU A 18 -0.57 -8.32 8.87
C LEU A 18 -0.55 -8.00 7.37
N ARG A 19 -0.07 -8.92 6.52
CA ARG A 19 -0.02 -8.70 5.07
C ARG A 19 -1.40 -8.49 4.49
N LYS A 20 -2.37 -9.34 4.87
CA LYS A 20 -3.76 -9.19 4.44
C LYS A 20 -4.32 -7.83 4.84
N PHE A 21 -4.06 -7.42 6.09
CA PHE A 21 -4.49 -6.13 6.62
C PHE A 21 -3.90 -4.95 5.85
N VAL A 22 -2.60 -5.00 5.53
CA VAL A 22 -1.88 -4.01 4.71
C VAL A 22 -2.47 -3.93 3.31
N GLU A 23 -2.60 -5.06 2.62
CA GLU A 23 -3.16 -5.11 1.26
C GLU A 23 -4.60 -4.60 1.19
N ASP A 24 -5.44 -4.98 2.17
CA ASP A 24 -6.84 -4.53 2.25
C ASP A 24 -6.93 -2.99 2.43
N GLN A 25 -6.00 -2.37 3.18
CA GLN A 25 -5.93 -0.92 3.29
C GLN A 25 -5.38 -0.27 2.03
N LEU A 26 -4.29 -0.79 1.46
CA LEU A 26 -3.67 -0.26 0.26
C LEU A 26 -4.60 -0.31 -0.96
N VAL A 27 -5.48 -1.31 -1.07
CA VAL A 27 -6.51 -1.35 -2.13
C VAL A 27 -7.55 -0.24 -1.94
N LYS A 28 -8.00 0.00 -0.71
CA LYS A 28 -8.94 1.09 -0.42
C LYS A 28 -8.32 2.43 -0.74
N ASP A 29 -7.06 2.62 -0.34
CA ASP A 29 -6.30 3.83 -0.58
C ASP A 29 -6.02 4.04 -2.08
N LEU A 30 -5.64 2.98 -2.79
CA LEU A 30 -5.48 2.99 -4.24
C LEU A 30 -6.77 3.47 -4.95
N PHE A 31 -7.94 3.02 -4.48
CA PHE A 31 -9.23 3.43 -5.03
C PHE A 31 -9.60 4.87 -4.75
N TYR A 32 -8.93 5.57 -3.83
CA TYR A 32 -9.05 7.02 -3.71
C TYR A 32 -8.52 7.71 -4.97
N TYR A 33 -7.37 7.25 -5.48
CA TYR A 33 -6.69 7.85 -6.62
C TYR A 33 -7.20 7.38 -7.98
N TYR A 34 -7.49 6.08 -8.12
CA TYR A 34 -7.95 5.52 -9.39
C TYR A 34 -8.85 4.29 -9.16
N LYS A 35 -10.01 4.27 -9.81
CA LYS A 35 -10.94 3.15 -9.69
C LYS A 35 -10.53 2.03 -10.65
N PHE A 36 -10.21 0.87 -10.08
CA PHE A 36 -10.00 -0.35 -10.84
C PHE A 36 -11.26 -1.23 -10.83
N THR A 37 -11.33 -2.13 -11.80
CA THR A 37 -12.37 -3.15 -11.88
C THR A 37 -11.74 -4.53 -11.91
N GLY A 38 -12.35 -5.49 -11.22
CA GLY A 38 -11.83 -6.85 -11.12
C GLY A 38 -10.88 -7.05 -9.95
N GLU A 39 -10.20 -8.20 -9.96
CA GLU A 39 -9.25 -8.60 -8.94
C GLU A 39 -7.93 -7.84 -9.09
N LEU A 40 -7.36 -7.44 -7.96
CA LEU A 40 -6.02 -6.89 -7.85
C LEU A 40 -5.16 -7.84 -7.03
N ARG A 41 -3.91 -8.02 -7.46
CA ARG A 41 -2.91 -8.85 -6.77
C ARG A 41 -1.65 -8.07 -6.53
N PHE A 42 -1.11 -8.17 -5.33
CA PHE A 42 0.15 -7.56 -4.97
C PHE A 42 1.30 -8.49 -5.31
N ASP A 43 2.36 -7.89 -5.84
CA ASP A 43 3.66 -8.50 -6.00
C ASP A 43 4.65 -7.72 -5.14
N TRP A 44 5.23 -8.44 -4.19
CA TRP A 44 6.17 -7.90 -3.22
C TRP A 44 7.61 -8.37 -3.49
N SER A 45 7.87 -9.08 -4.59
CA SER A 45 9.17 -9.71 -4.84
C SER A 45 10.30 -8.70 -4.88
N ASP A 46 10.02 -7.51 -5.43
CA ASP A 46 10.96 -6.40 -5.55
C ASP A 46 10.85 -5.40 -4.38
N SER A 47 10.12 -5.75 -3.31
CA SER A 47 9.95 -4.87 -2.15
C SER A 47 11.26 -4.56 -1.45
N CYS A 48 11.51 -3.29 -1.19
CA CYS A 48 12.68 -2.80 -0.47
C CYS A 48 12.27 -2.05 0.79
N VAL A 49 12.99 -2.26 1.88
CA VAL A 49 12.81 -1.52 3.13
C VAL A 49 13.33 -0.10 2.96
N GLU A 50 12.46 0.87 3.25
CA GLU A 50 12.78 2.29 3.31
C GLU A 50 12.97 2.80 4.75
N GLY A 51 12.68 1.95 5.75
CA GLY A 51 12.95 2.14 7.17
C GLY A 51 11.71 2.19 8.06
N GLU A 52 11.96 2.22 9.37
CA GLU A 52 11.02 2.09 10.51
C GLU A 52 10.45 0.68 10.68
N ASP A 53 10.42 0.18 11.92
CA ASP A 53 9.89 -1.15 12.26
C ASP A 53 8.78 -1.03 13.29
N LEU A 54 7.61 -1.59 12.99
CA LEU A 54 6.45 -1.69 13.87
C LEU A 54 5.98 -3.14 13.96
N ASN A 55 5.95 -3.69 15.17
CA ASN A 55 5.29 -4.97 15.41
C ASN A 55 3.77 -4.77 15.48
N TYR A 56 3.01 -5.47 14.64
CA TYR A 56 1.55 -5.41 14.62
C TYR A 56 0.97 -6.74 14.14
N LEU A 57 -0.14 -7.17 14.77
CA LEU A 57 -0.74 -8.49 14.54
C LEU A 57 0.28 -9.65 14.68
N ASP A 58 0.53 -10.40 13.60
CA ASP A 58 1.33 -11.61 13.56
C ASP A 58 2.73 -11.42 12.93
N GLY A 59 3.19 -10.17 12.78
CA GLY A 59 4.51 -9.88 12.23
C GLY A 59 5.00 -8.46 12.50
N SER A 60 5.94 -8.02 11.67
CA SER A 60 6.46 -6.65 11.70
C SER A 60 6.33 -5.98 10.34
N LEU A 61 6.20 -4.66 10.38
CA LEU A 61 5.95 -3.80 9.24
C LEU A 61 7.06 -2.75 9.13
N ASP A 62 7.66 -2.64 7.95
CA ASP A 62 8.46 -1.49 7.55
C ASP A 62 7.77 -0.70 6.45
N ARG A 63 8.28 0.49 6.12
CA ARG A 63 7.97 1.16 4.86
C ARG A 63 8.53 0.36 3.69
N TYR A 64 7.72 0.14 2.67
CA TYR A 64 8.12 -0.62 1.49
C TYR A 64 7.94 0.20 0.21
N SER A 65 8.98 0.21 -0.62
CA SER A 65 8.94 0.64 -2.03
C SER A 65 8.95 -0.56 -2.96
N GLY A 66 8.73 -0.34 -4.26
CA GLY A 66 8.76 -1.41 -5.27
C GLY A 66 7.57 -2.35 -5.19
N ILE A 67 6.44 -1.86 -4.67
CA ILE A 67 5.21 -2.66 -4.55
C ILE A 67 4.47 -2.59 -5.88
N MET A 68 4.37 -3.71 -6.56
CA MET A 68 3.71 -3.81 -7.86
C MET A 68 2.31 -4.38 -7.69
N ILE A 69 1.35 -3.85 -8.46
CA ILE A 69 -0.03 -4.34 -8.46
C ILE A 69 -0.37 -4.81 -9.86
N PHE A 70 -0.99 -5.98 -9.94
CA PHE A 70 -1.39 -6.63 -11.18
C PHE A 70 -2.90 -6.89 -11.20
N ASN A 71 -3.47 -6.87 -12.41
CA ASN A 71 -4.86 -7.30 -12.62
C ASN A 71 -4.97 -8.83 -12.74
N ALA A 72 -6.19 -9.33 -12.97
CA ALA A 72 -6.45 -10.75 -13.13
C ALA A 72 -5.71 -11.45 -14.28
N ASN A 73 -5.23 -10.68 -15.28
CA ASN A 73 -4.49 -11.16 -16.44
C ASN A 73 -2.96 -11.05 -16.27
N ASP A 74 -2.48 -10.76 -15.06
CA ASP A 74 -1.07 -10.51 -14.76
C ASP A 74 -0.49 -9.30 -15.51
N GLU A 75 -1.34 -8.32 -15.85
CA GLU A 75 -0.90 -7.05 -16.43
C GLU A 75 -0.66 -6.04 -15.29
N PRO A 76 0.47 -5.31 -15.29
CA PRO A 76 0.77 -4.35 -14.24
C PRO A 76 -0.16 -3.14 -14.35
N VAL A 77 -0.73 -2.73 -13.22
CA VAL A 77 -1.70 -1.64 -13.12
C VAL A 77 -1.28 -0.53 -12.17
N ALA A 78 -0.40 -0.81 -11.22
CA ALA A 78 0.20 0.22 -10.36
C ALA A 78 1.58 -0.19 -9.85
N ASP A 79 2.35 0.80 -9.41
CA ASP A 79 3.67 0.69 -8.79
C ASP A 79 3.77 1.78 -7.72
N GLY A 80 4.22 1.44 -6.51
CA GLY A 80 4.16 2.38 -5.41
C GLY A 80 5.15 2.16 -4.27
N LEU A 81 5.15 3.17 -3.40
CA LEU A 81 5.79 3.19 -2.09
C LEU A 81 4.70 3.46 -1.05
N MET A 82 4.64 2.62 -0.03
CA MET A 82 3.72 2.79 1.08
C MET A 82 4.41 3.29 2.35
N ASP A 83 3.65 3.99 3.16
CA ASP A 83 4.01 4.44 4.50
C ASP A 83 2.85 4.15 5.47
N PHE A 84 3.08 4.34 6.76
CA PHE A 84 2.09 4.08 7.79
C PHE A 84 2.13 5.09 8.94
N GLU A 85 1.00 5.21 9.62
CA GLU A 85 0.84 5.96 10.86
C GLU A 85 0.23 5.05 11.93
N TYR A 86 0.84 5.03 13.11
CA TYR A 86 0.35 4.24 14.24
C TYR A 86 -0.19 5.13 15.36
N LEU A 87 -1.51 5.10 15.54
CA LEU A 87 -2.23 5.91 16.50
C LEU A 87 -2.24 5.25 17.88
N MET A 88 -1.16 5.44 18.64
CA MET A 88 -0.93 4.85 19.97
C MET A 88 -2.13 4.90 20.94
N LYS A 89 -2.95 5.97 20.89
CA LYS A 89 -4.09 6.15 21.81
C LYS A 89 -5.27 5.24 21.49
N SER A 90 -5.45 4.89 20.22
CA SER A 90 -6.56 4.06 19.74
C SER A 90 -6.11 2.66 19.30
N ASP A 91 -4.80 2.37 19.30
CA ASP A 91 -4.23 1.10 18.83
C ASP A 91 -4.63 0.80 17.37
N GLN A 92 -4.58 1.84 16.54
CA GLN A 92 -4.96 1.77 15.13
C GLN A 92 -3.74 2.01 14.24
N LEU A 93 -3.57 1.14 13.26
CA LEU A 93 -2.55 1.23 12.22
C LEU A 93 -3.21 1.66 10.90
N ILE A 94 -2.73 2.76 10.33
CA ILE A 94 -3.20 3.32 9.06
C ILE A 94 -2.10 3.15 8.03
N ILE A 95 -2.43 2.54 6.89
CA ILE A 95 -1.49 2.30 5.78
C ILE A 95 -1.95 3.10 4.55
N PHE A 96 -1.03 3.77 3.88
CA PHE A 96 -1.34 4.61 2.72
C PHE A 96 -0.18 4.67 1.72
N TRP A 97 -0.49 5.03 0.48
CA TRP A 97 0.51 5.30 -0.55
C TRP A 97 1.14 6.69 -0.35
N VAL A 98 2.45 6.80 -0.48
CA VAL A 98 3.18 8.08 -0.51
C VAL A 98 3.83 8.36 -1.87
N TYR A 99 4.04 7.31 -2.66
CA TYR A 99 4.31 7.40 -4.09
C TYR A 99 3.44 6.37 -4.81
N LEU A 100 2.82 6.77 -5.91
CA LEU A 100 1.94 5.90 -6.68
C LEU A 100 1.95 6.29 -8.16
N ASP A 101 2.37 5.36 -9.01
CA ASP A 101 2.17 5.41 -10.45
C ASP A 101 1.03 4.46 -10.84
N ILE A 102 0.05 4.97 -11.58
CA ILE A 102 -1.01 4.19 -12.21
C ILE A 102 -0.62 3.89 -13.65
N ILE A 103 -0.80 2.64 -14.08
CA ILE A 103 -0.46 2.18 -15.42
C ILE A 103 -1.74 1.98 -16.22
N VAL A 104 -1.97 2.85 -17.21
CA VAL A 104 -3.12 2.78 -18.13
C VAL A 104 -2.61 2.72 -19.57
N ASP A 105 -3.04 1.71 -20.32
CA ASP A 105 -2.61 1.50 -21.72
C ASP A 105 -1.08 1.51 -21.88
N GLY A 106 -0.37 0.94 -20.90
CA GLY A 106 1.10 0.88 -20.85
C GLY A 106 1.79 2.21 -20.51
N LYS A 107 1.04 3.27 -20.19
CA LYS A 107 1.59 4.57 -19.76
C LYS A 107 1.48 4.72 -18.24
N ARG A 108 2.57 5.17 -17.62
CA ARG A 108 2.61 5.54 -16.21
C ARG A 108 2.08 6.97 -16.00
N ILE A 109 1.18 7.12 -15.04
CA ILE A 109 0.57 8.37 -14.62
C ILE A 109 0.81 8.49 -13.12
N LYS A 110 1.45 9.59 -12.69
CA LYS A 110 1.64 9.85 -11.26
C LYS A 110 0.28 10.17 -10.63
N ALA A 111 -0.18 9.33 -9.70
CA ALA A 111 -1.41 9.57 -8.96
C ALA A 111 -1.21 10.57 -7.81
N ILE A 112 -0.01 10.58 -7.23
CA ILE A 112 0.37 11.49 -6.14
C ILE A 112 1.43 12.45 -6.71
N GLU A 113 1.00 13.65 -7.10
CA GLU A 113 1.88 14.66 -7.69
C GLU A 113 2.32 15.74 -6.69
N VAL A 114 1.44 16.07 -5.73
CA VAL A 114 1.58 17.23 -4.84
C VAL A 114 1.57 16.76 -3.39
N GLU A 115 2.62 17.09 -2.64
CA GLU A 115 2.77 16.73 -1.23
C GLU A 115 1.63 17.26 -0.36
N GLU A 116 1.11 18.45 -0.66
CA GLU A 116 -0.02 19.03 0.08
C GLU A 116 -1.30 18.18 -0.04
N ASP A 117 -1.58 17.62 -1.21
CA ASP A 117 -2.74 16.74 -1.43
C ASP A 117 -2.59 15.42 -0.66
N LEU A 118 -1.38 14.85 -0.66
CA LEU A 118 -1.05 13.67 0.15
C LEU A 118 -1.27 13.95 1.65
N LEU A 119 -0.73 15.06 2.16
CA LEU A 119 -0.88 15.44 3.57
C LEU A 119 -2.34 15.69 3.95
N LYS A 120 -3.15 16.22 3.02
CA LYS A 120 -4.58 16.40 3.25
C LYS A 120 -5.29 15.04 3.32
N HIS A 121 -5.00 14.13 2.40
CA HIS A 121 -5.56 12.79 2.36
C HIS A 121 -5.23 11.99 3.64
N ILE A 122 -3.97 11.99 4.09
CA ILE A 122 -3.55 11.33 5.33
C ILE A 122 -4.33 11.87 6.55
N LYS A 123 -4.55 13.19 6.62
CA LYS A 123 -5.37 13.78 7.70
C LYS A 123 -6.82 13.31 7.66
N GLU A 124 -7.38 13.13 6.47
CA GLU A 124 -8.73 12.59 6.29
C GLU A 124 -8.79 11.12 6.77
N LEU A 125 -7.82 10.28 6.40
CA LEU A 125 -7.71 8.90 6.90
C LEU A 125 -7.62 8.82 8.43
N ILE A 126 -6.74 9.63 9.03
CA ILE A 126 -6.60 9.69 10.51
C ILE A 126 -7.92 10.10 11.15
N LYS A 127 -8.60 11.11 10.59
CA LYS A 127 -9.88 11.57 11.12
C LYS A 127 -10.94 10.49 11.06
N GLU A 128 -11.11 9.81 9.93
CA GLU A 128 -12.07 8.71 9.75
C GLU A 128 -11.82 7.56 10.73
N CYS A 129 -10.56 7.21 10.99
CA CYS A 129 -10.19 6.20 11.98
C CYS A 129 -10.56 6.61 13.41
N THR A 130 -10.40 7.89 13.76
CA THR A 130 -10.73 8.40 15.10
C THR A 130 -12.23 8.62 15.35
N GLU A 131 -13.02 8.90 14.31
CA GLU A 131 -14.47 9.13 14.42
C GLU A 131 -15.30 7.82 14.33
N SER A 132 -14.68 6.71 13.93
CA SER A 132 -15.32 5.39 13.85
C SER A 132 -15.31 4.59 15.16
N ASN A 133 -14.77 5.16 16.26
CA ASN A 133 -14.73 4.60 17.61
C ASN A 133 -15.75 5.27 18.54
#